data_AF-A0A0S8ED91-F1
#
_entry.id   AF-A0A0S8ED91-F1
#
_cell.length_a   1.000
_cell.length_b   1.000
_cell.length_c   1.000
_cell.angle_alpha   90.00
_cell.angle_beta   90.00
_cell.angle_gamma   90.00
#
_symmetry.space_group_name_H-M   'P 1'
#
loop_
_entity.id
_entity.type
_entity.pdbx_description
1 polymer ?
#
loop_
_entity_poly.entity_id
_entity_poly.type
_entity_poly.pdbx_seq_one_letter_code
_entity_poly.pdbx_strand_id
1 'polypeptide(L)' 'MIASSLFTNPIPIRSDDLLWFLLPLCAAVAVVYKAIRTKNLRHLPLEVAVLMGYMIVGLAILGGALWLLQAYYP' A
#
# COMPACT_ATOMS: atom_id res chain seq x y z
N MET A 1 -10.11 16.12 -22.51
CA MET A 1 -10.20 14.80 -21.84
C MET A 1 -10.87 15.01 -20.50
N ILE A 2 -12.00 14.36 -20.25
CA ILE A 2 -12.80 14.56 -19.04
C ILE A 2 -12.24 13.63 -17.98
N ALA A 3 -11.83 14.15 -16.82
CA ALA A 3 -11.22 13.35 -15.74
C ALA A 3 -12.10 12.16 -15.27
N SER A 4 -13.41 12.20 -15.55
CA SER A 4 -14.34 11.11 -15.25
C SER A 4 -14.05 9.82 -16.02
N SER A 5 -13.43 9.87 -17.20
CA SER A 5 -13.17 8.66 -18.00
C SER A 5 -12.15 7.72 -17.36
N LEU A 6 -11.30 8.21 -16.46
CA LEU A 6 -10.33 7.42 -15.70
C LEU A 6 -10.98 6.50 -14.67
N PHE A 7 -12.16 6.86 -14.16
CA PHE A 7 -12.89 6.05 -13.18
C PHE A 7 -13.77 4.98 -13.84
N THR A 8 -14.21 5.23 -15.08
CA THR A 8 -15.03 4.27 -15.84
C THR A 8 -14.20 3.35 -16.74
N ASN A 9 -13.00 3.77 -17.14
CA ASN A 9 -12.06 2.95 -17.91
C ASN A 9 -10.75 2.83 -17.11
N PRO A 10 -10.65 1.84 -16.22
CA PRO A 10 -9.42 1.64 -15.47
C PRO A 10 -8.27 1.41 -16.43
N ILE A 11 -7.16 2.09 -16.19
CA ILE A 11 -5.92 1.82 -16.92
C ILE A 11 -5.50 0.38 -16.56
N PRO A 12 -5.34 -0.51 -17.55
CA PRO A 12 -4.87 -1.86 -17.29
C PRO A 12 -3.41 -1.80 -16.85
N ILE A 13 -3.18 -1.82 -15.54
CA ILE A 13 -1.84 -1.94 -14.95
C ILE A 13 -1.49 -3.43 -14.90
N ARG A 14 -0.31 -3.78 -15.41
CA ARG A 14 0.18 -5.16 -15.34
C ARG A 14 0.41 -5.54 -13.88
N SER A 15 0.04 -6.76 -13.49
CA SER A 15 0.15 -7.22 -12.10
C SER A 15 1.58 -7.13 -11.55
N ASP A 16 2.58 -7.26 -12.43
CA ASP A 16 4.00 -7.14 -12.08
C ASP A 16 4.40 -5.70 -11.72
N ASP A 17 3.79 -4.72 -12.40
CA ASP A 17 4.09 -3.29 -12.21
C ASP A 17 3.38 -2.73 -10.97
N LEU A 18 2.32 -3.40 -10.51
CA LEU A 18 1.51 -3.02 -9.35
C LEU A 18 2.36 -2.95 -8.08
N LEU A 19 3.27 -3.90 -7.87
CA LEU A 19 4.17 -3.90 -6.71
C LEU A 19 5.13 -2.71 -6.74
N TRP A 20 5.58 -2.33 -7.95
CA TRP A 20 6.50 -1.22 -8.17
C TRP A 20 5.85 0.14 -7.89
N PHE A 21 4.54 0.28 -8.11
CA PHE A 21 3.79 1.47 -7.71
C PHE A 21 3.37 1.45 -6.23
N LEU A 22 3.09 0.26 -5.68
CA LEU A 22 2.65 0.10 -4.30
C LEU A 22 3.76 0.38 -3.28
N LEU A 23 4.97 -0.12 -3.53
CA LEU A 23 6.13 0.08 -2.64
C LEU A 23 6.45 1.56 -2.34
N PRO A 24 6.64 2.45 -3.34
CA PRO A 24 6.92 3.85 -3.08
C PRO A 24 5.73 4.57 -2.44
N LEU A 25 4.50 4.16 -2.73
CA LEU A 25 3.30 4.69 -2.09
C LEU A 25 3.28 4.34 -0.59
N CYS A 26 3.51 3.07 -0.24
CA CYS A 26 3.61 2.63 1.15
C CYS A 26 4.79 3.31 1.88
N ALA A 27 5.93 3.47 1.21
CA ALA A 27 7.08 4.18 1.77
C ALA A 27 6.74 5.65 2.08
N ALA A 28 6.11 6.36 1.15
CA ALA A 28 5.71 7.75 1.35
C ALA A 28 4.73 7.91 2.53
N VAL A 29 3.71 7.04 2.62
CA VAL A 29 2.76 7.06 3.74
C VAL A 29 3.46 6.76 5.07
N ALA A 30 4.34 5.76 5.10
CA ALA A 30 5.06 5.39 6.31
C ALA A 30 5.99 6.52 6.79
N VAL A 31 6.71 7.18 5.87
CA VAL A 31 7.56 8.34 6.16
C VAL A 31 6.73 9.49 6.73
N VAL A 32 5.64 9.89 6.06
CA VAL A 32 4.80 11.02 6.49
C VAL A 32 4.16 10.74 7.84
N TYR A 33 3.55 9.56 8.02
CA TYR A 33 2.89 9.19 9.26
C TYR A 33 3.85 9.19 10.44
N LYS A 34 5.04 8.59 10.27
CA LYS A 34 6.03 8.50 11.34
C LYS A 34 6.72 9.84 11.60
N ALA A 35 6.96 10.64 10.56
CA ALA A 35 7.57 11.97 10.68
C ALA A 35 6.72 12.94 11.52
N ILE A 36 5.39 12.89 11.37
CA ILE A 36 4.47 13.75 12.15
C ILE A 36 4.36 13.30 13.61
N ARG A 37 4.50 11.99 13.87
CA ARG A 37 4.22 11.38 15.19
C ARG A 37 5.46 11.20 16.08
N THR A 38 6.67 11.37 15.54
CA THR A 38 7.92 11.03 16.23
C THR A 38 8.55 12.24 16.92
N LYS A 39 8.79 12.13 18.24
CA LYS A 39 9.50 13.15 19.03
C LYS A 39 11.04 13.10 18.89
N ASN A 40 11.59 12.01 18.36
CA ASN A 40 13.03 11.72 18.33
C ASN A 40 13.49 11.25 16.93
N LEU A 41 14.11 12.14 16.15
CA LEU A 41 14.43 11.91 14.73
C LEU A 41 15.45 10.80 14.46
N ARG A 42 16.25 10.38 15.45
CA ARG A 42 17.29 9.35 15.26
C ARG A 42 16.75 7.93 15.06
N HIS A 43 15.57 7.62 15.60
CA HIS A 43 14.93 6.30 15.43
C HIS A 43 13.96 6.23 14.25
N LEU A 44 13.72 7.38 13.61
CA LEU A 44 12.75 7.57 12.53
C LEU A 44 12.92 6.58 11.36
N PRO A 45 14.12 6.31 10.80
CA PRO A 45 14.22 5.40 9.64
C PRO A 45 13.85 3.94 9.98
N LEU A 46 14.23 3.46 11.17
CA LEU A 46 13.93 2.10 11.61
C LEU A 46 12.44 1.96 11.94
N GLU A 47 11.87 2.98 12.58
CA GLU A 47 10.46 3.06 12.90
C GLU A 47 9.56 3.19 11.67
N VAL A 48 10.03 3.83 10.60
CA VAL A 48 9.37 3.87 9.28
C VAL A 48 9.43 2.50 8.62
N ALA A 49 10.57 1.82 8.62
CA ALA A 49 10.71 0.49 8.03
C ALA A 49 9.79 -0.54 8.70
N VAL A 50 9.69 -0.50 10.03
CA VAL A 50 8.76 -1.36 10.78
C VAL A 50 7.30 -1.07 10.41
N LEU A 51 6.93 0.20 10.28
CA LEU A 51 5.57 0.59 9.92
C LEU A 51 5.23 0.17 8.48
N MET A 52 6.18 0.33 7.56
CA MET A 52 6.04 -0.11 6.17
C MET A 52 5.86 -1.64 6.10
N GLY A 53 6.64 -2.40 6.87
CA GLY A 53 6.46 -3.84 7.01
C GLY A 53 5.08 -4.21 7.53
N TYR A 54 4.59 -3.53 8.58
CA TYR A 54 3.24 -3.72 9.11
C TYR A 54 2.15 -3.50 8.06
N MET A 55 2.27 -2.44 7.26
CA MET A 55 1.32 -2.14 6.19
C MET A 55 1.33 -3.21 5.09
N ILE A 56 2.51 -3.67 4.67
CA ILE A 56 2.64 -4.71 3.64
C ILE A 56 2.03 -6.03 4.13
N VAL A 57 2.33 -6.42 5.37
CA VAL A 57 1.75 -7.64 5.98
C VAL A 57 0.24 -7.54 6.08
N GLY A 58 -0.29 -6.39 6.53
CA GLY A 58 -1.73 -6.16 6.57
C GLY A 58 -2.39 -6.26 5.20
N LEU A 59 -1.77 -5.68 4.16
CA LEU A 59 -2.25 -5.78 2.79
C LEU A 59 -2.22 -7.22 2.27
N ALA A 60 -1.15 -7.97 2.54
CA ALA A 60 -1.02 -9.36 2.13
C ALA A 60 -2.07 -10.25 2.79
N ILE A 61 -2.32 -10.06 4.10
CA ILE A 61 -3.37 -10.78 4.84
C ILE A 61 -4.74 -10.44 4.26
N LEU A 62 -5.05 -9.16 4.04
CA LEU A 62 -6.33 -8.74 3.46
C LEU A 62 -6.53 -9.27 2.04
N GLY A 63 -5.50 -9.19 1.20
CA GLY A 63 -5.53 -9.73 -0.16
C GLY A 63 -5.73 -11.24 -0.17
N GLY A 64 -5.01 -11.97 0.69
CA GLY A 64 -5.20 -13.41 0.85
C GLY A 64 -6.58 -13.78 1.38
N ALA A 65 -7.11 -13.02 2.34
CA ALA A 65 -8.46 -13.21 2.87
C ALA A 65 -9.53 -12.94 1.81
N LEU A 66 -9.41 -11.87 1.04
CA LEU A 66 -10.30 -11.54 -0.08
C LEU A 66 -10.23 -12.61 -1.17
N TRP A 67 -9.04 -13.11 -1.49
CA TRP A 67 -8.86 -14.19 -2.45
C TRP A 67 -9.52 -15.49 -1.97
N LEU A 68 -9.33 -15.84 -0.69
CA LEU A 68 -10.02 -16.98 -0.06
C LEU A 68 -11.54 -16.81 -0.12
N LEU A 69 -12.03 -15.61 0.18
CA LEU A 69 -13.46 -15.31 0.13
C LEU A 69 -13.98 -15.42 -1.29
N GLN A 70 -13.28 -14.87 -2.29
CA GLN A 70 -13.62 -15.03 -3.70
C GLN A 70 -13.57 -16.50 -4.16
N ALA A 71 -12.62 -17.30 -3.67
CA ALA A 71 -12.43 -18.68 -4.10
C ALA A 71 -13.42 -19.67 -3.48
N TYR A 72 -13.87 -19.41 -2.24
CA TYR A 72 -14.73 -20.32 -1.48
C TYR A 72 -16.17 -19.83 -1.30
N TYR A 73 -16.45 -18.55 -1.61
CA TYR A 73 -17.81 -18.02 -1.61
C TYR A 73 -18.42 -18.15 -3.02
N PRO A 74 -19.60 -18.77 -3.18
CA PRO A 74 -20.27 -18.96 -4.47
C PRO A 74 -20.83 -17.68 -5.08
#